data_AF-A0A959BIV5-F1
#
_entry.id   AF-A0A959BIV5-F1
#
_cell.length_a   1.000
_cell.length_b   1.000
_cell.length_c   1.000
_cell.angle_alpha   90.00
_cell.angle_beta   90.00
_cell.angle_gamma   90.00
#
_symmetry.space_group_name_H-M   'P 1'
#
loop_
_entity.id
_entity.type
_entity.pdbx_description
1 polymer ?
#
loop_
_entity_poly.entity_id
_entity_poly.type
_entity_poly.pdbx_seq_one_letter_code
_entity_poly.pdbx_strand_id
1 'polypeptide(L)'
;VAENGMDWMYANCSTTAQRGALDWWKKFRDAVAPVFEELYDSVAAGEEAQRSIDSNSQPDYREKLQVELKEMRDSEMWQAGRTVRSLRPENQPESVEK
;
A
#
# COMPACT_ATOMS: atom_id res chain seq x y z
N VAL A 1 -3.14 -12.33 11.18
CA VAL A 1 -4.35 -11.68 10.63
C VAL A 1 -5.01 -12.52 9.55
N ALA A 2 -4.31 -12.85 8.45
CA ALA A 2 -4.92 -13.62 7.35
C ALA A 2 -5.40 -15.02 7.75
N GLU A 3 -4.73 -15.69 8.68
CA GLU A 3 -5.10 -17.04 9.15
C GLU A 3 -6.06 -17.03 10.35
N ASN A 4 -5.81 -16.17 11.36
CA ASN A 4 -6.46 -16.23 12.67
C ASN A 4 -7.17 -14.94 13.11
N GLY A 5 -7.30 -13.93 12.24
CA GLY A 5 -7.92 -12.66 12.60
C GLY A 5 -7.01 -11.66 13.33
N MET A 6 -7.59 -10.52 13.71
CA MET A 6 -6.88 -9.35 14.25
C MET A 6 -6.65 -9.44 15.77
N ASP A 7 -7.62 -9.98 16.50
CA ASP A 7 -7.55 -10.22 17.93
C ASP A 7 -6.44 -11.22 18.28
N TRP A 8 -6.34 -12.32 17.51
CA TRP A 8 -5.23 -13.25 17.63
C TRP A 8 -3.88 -12.59 17.31
N MET A 9 -3.81 -11.72 16.29
CA MET A 9 -2.58 -11.01 16.00
C MET A 9 -2.18 -10.09 17.17
N TYR A 10 -3.11 -9.36 17.77
CA TYR A 10 -2.83 -8.44 18.89
C TYR A 10 -2.30 -9.23 20.09
N ALA A 11 -2.92 -10.38 20.41
CA ALA A 11 -2.47 -11.23 21.51
C ALA A 11 -1.03 -11.75 21.35
N ASN A 12 -0.54 -11.87 20.12
CA ASN A 12 0.82 -12.31 19.81
C ASN A 12 1.84 -11.15 19.69
N CYS A 13 1.41 -9.90 19.86
CA CYS A 13 2.29 -8.74 19.94
C CYS A 13 2.66 -8.40 21.39
N SER A 14 3.73 -7.63 21.59
CA SER A 14 4.08 -7.13 22.93
C SER A 14 3.00 -6.19 23.48
N THR A 15 2.91 -6.08 24.82
CA THR A 15 1.93 -5.21 25.48
C THR A 15 2.03 -3.76 25.02
N THR A 16 3.24 -3.24 24.75
CA THR A 16 3.45 -1.88 24.21
C THR A 16 2.80 -1.71 22.84
N ALA A 17 2.98 -2.67 21.93
CA ALA A 17 2.38 -2.63 20.61
C ALA A 17 0.85 -2.76 20.67
N GLN A 18 0.32 -3.64 21.54
CA GLN A 18 -1.12 -3.79 21.76
C GLN A 18 -1.75 -2.47 22.24
N ARG A 19 -1.14 -1.80 23.22
CA ARG A 19 -1.65 -0.52 23.74
C ARG A 19 -1.64 0.56 22.68
N GLY A 20 -0.53 0.72 21.97
CA GLY A 20 -0.45 1.66 20.85
C GLY A 20 -1.55 1.44 19.82
N ALA A 21 -1.78 0.19 19.41
CA ALA A 21 -2.84 -0.12 18.46
C ALA A 21 -4.25 0.19 19.01
N LEU A 22 -4.55 -0.27 20.23
CA LEU A 22 -5.87 -0.11 20.85
C LEU A 22 -6.22 1.35 21.20
N ASP A 23 -5.22 2.18 21.51
CA ASP A 23 -5.42 3.58 21.88
C ASP A 23 -5.61 4.49 20.65
N TRP A 24 -5.08 4.09 19.48
CA TRP A 24 -5.05 4.94 18.28
C TRP A 24 -6.02 4.52 17.17
N TRP A 25 -6.44 3.25 17.08
CA TRP A 25 -7.17 2.77 15.90
C TRP A 25 -8.46 3.54 15.62
N LYS A 26 -9.21 3.97 16.65
CA LYS A 26 -10.44 4.77 16.46
C LYS A 26 -10.13 6.13 15.86
N LYS A 27 -9.05 6.77 16.29
CA LYS A 27 -8.63 8.08 15.77
C LYS A 27 -8.25 7.98 14.30
N PHE A 28 -7.49 6.95 13.93
CA PHE A 28 -7.16 6.70 12.52
C PHE A 28 -8.40 6.39 11.70
N ARG A 29 -9.29 5.53 12.19
CA ARG A 29 -10.58 5.23 11.55
C ARG A 29 -11.36 6.51 11.29
N ASP A 30 -11.55 7.36 12.29
CA ASP A 30 -12.36 8.58 12.16
C ASP A 30 -11.71 9.58 11.20
N ALA A 31 -10.37 9.63 11.14
CA ALA A 31 -9.65 10.48 10.20
C ALA A 31 -9.78 10.01 8.74
N VAL A 32 -9.83 8.70 8.49
CA VAL A 32 -9.90 8.14 7.13
C VAL A 32 -11.31 7.83 6.66
N ALA A 33 -12.28 7.69 7.58
CA ALA A 33 -13.65 7.32 7.25
C ALA A 33 -14.30 8.23 6.20
N PRO A 34 -14.21 9.57 6.25
CA PRO A 34 -14.82 10.44 5.25
C PRO A 34 -14.25 10.22 3.84
N VAL A 35 -12.96 9.91 3.74
CA VAL A 35 -12.30 9.61 2.45
C VAL A 35 -12.82 8.30 1.87
N PHE A 36 -13.07 7.29 2.72
CA PHE A 36 -13.67 6.03 2.27
C PHE A 36 -15.14 6.21 1.88
N GLU A 37 -15.91 6.99 2.63
CA GLU A 37 -17.31 7.30 2.27
C GLU A 37 -17.39 7.95 0.88
N GLU A 38 -16.58 8.99 0.63
CA GLU A 38 -16.47 9.63 -0.69
C GLU A 38 -16.09 8.63 -1.79
N LEU A 39 -15.10 7.76 -1.53
CA LEU A 39 -14.68 6.73 -2.48
C LEU A 39 -15.82 5.74 -2.79
N TYR A 40 -16.54 5.27 -1.77
CA TYR A 40 -17.65 4.33 -1.95
C TYR A 40 -18.81 4.97 -2.73
N ASP A 41 -19.14 6.23 -2.44
CA ASP A 41 -20.17 6.95 -3.16
C ASP A 41 -19.81 7.15 -4.64
N SER A 42 -18.57 7.56 -4.94
CA SER A 42 -18.05 7.71 -6.30
C SER A 42 -18.09 6.38 -7.08
N VAL A 43 -17.69 5.27 -6.45
CA VAL A 43 -17.75 3.93 -7.06
C VAL A 43 -19.20 3.51 -7.30
N ALA A 44 -20.10 3.69 -6.32
CA ALA A 44 -21.51 3.32 -6.44
C ALA A 44 -22.23 4.13 -7.52
N ALA A 45 -21.86 5.40 -7.70
CA ALA A 45 -22.35 6.27 -8.76
C ALA A 45 -21.77 5.93 -10.15
N GLY A 46 -20.74 5.09 -10.23
CA GLY A 46 -20.06 4.72 -11.47
C GLY A 46 -19.03 5.75 -11.96
N GLU A 47 -18.74 6.77 -11.15
CA GLU A 47 -17.82 7.87 -11.52
C GLU A 47 -16.38 7.37 -11.67
N GLU A 48 -15.88 6.54 -10.76
CA GLU A 48 -14.53 5.95 -10.87
C GLU A 48 -14.37 5.06 -12.12
N ALA A 49 -15.44 4.36 -12.51
CA ALA A 49 -15.44 3.53 -13.71
C ALA A 49 -15.36 4.40 -14.97
N GLN A 50 -16.18 5.45 -15.04
CA GLN A 50 -16.16 6.40 -16.14
C GLN A 50 -14.79 7.11 -16.23
N ARG A 51 -14.26 7.57 -15.10
CA ARG A 51 -12.93 8.20 -15.03
C ARG A 51 -11.83 7.28 -15.56
N SER A 52 -11.90 5.98 -15.24
CA SER A 52 -10.96 4.98 -15.75
C SER A 52 -11.08 4.81 -17.27
N ILE A 53 -12.31 4.69 -17.79
CA ILE A 53 -12.57 4.59 -19.24
C ILE A 53 -12.04 5.83 -19.97
N ASP A 54 -12.36 7.02 -19.48
CA ASP A 54 -11.97 8.30 -20.08
C ASP A 54 -10.46 8.46 -20.10
N SER A 55 -9.79 8.12 -18.98
CA SER A 55 -8.34 8.20 -18.87
C SER A 55 -7.65 7.22 -19.81
N ASN A 56 -8.07 5.95 -19.82
CA ASN A 56 -7.45 4.90 -20.63
C ASN A 56 -7.70 5.08 -22.14
N SER A 57 -8.74 5.82 -22.52
CA SER A 57 -9.07 6.09 -23.92
C SER A 57 -8.27 7.24 -24.53
N GLN A 58 -7.51 8.00 -23.73
CA GLN A 58 -6.67 9.08 -24.23
C GLN A 58 -5.50 8.53 -25.06
N PRO A 59 -5.16 9.14 -26.20
CA PRO A 59 -4.09 8.66 -27.07
C PRO A 59 -2.70 8.71 -26.41
N ASP A 60 -2.50 9.60 -25.44
CA ASP A 60 -1.26 9.80 -24.70
C ASP A 60 -1.28 9.17 -23.30
N TYR A 61 -2.30 8.37 -22.97
CA TYR A 61 -2.48 7.79 -21.63
C TYR A 61 -1.24 7.03 -21.14
N ARG A 62 -0.63 6.22 -22.02
CA ARG A 62 0.53 5.40 -21.68
C ARG A 62 1.71 6.26 -21.22
N GLU A 63 1.94 7.38 -21.89
CA GLU A 63 3.05 8.29 -21.60
C GLU A 63 2.83 8.99 -20.27
N LYS A 64 1.63 9.53 -20.03
CA LYS A 64 1.24 10.13 -18.75
C LYS A 64 1.35 9.13 -17.58
N LEU A 65 0.85 7.92 -17.76
CA LEU A 65 0.95 6.85 -16.77
C LEU A 65 2.42 6.53 -16.44
N GLN A 66 3.33 6.52 -17.43
CA GLN A 66 4.74 6.30 -17.15
C GLN A 66 5.36 7.42 -16.31
N VAL A 67 4.89 8.67 -16.45
CA VAL A 67 5.34 9.78 -15.61
C VAL A 67 4.94 9.56 -14.15
N GLU A 68 3.67 9.24 -13.89
CA GLU A 68 3.17 8.97 -12.53
C GLU A 68 3.86 7.76 -11.89
N LEU A 69 4.02 6.66 -12.66
CA LEU A 69 4.72 5.47 -12.18
C LEU A 69 6.21 5.74 -11.92
N LYS A 70 6.84 6.61 -12.72
CA LYS A 70 8.23 7.01 -12.50
C LYS A 70 8.37 7.84 -11.23
N GLU A 71 7.46 8.77 -10.97
CA GLU A 71 7.45 9.54 -9.72
C GLU A 71 7.40 8.61 -8.49
N MET A 72 6.48 7.64 -8.49
CA MET A 72 6.39 6.67 -7.40
C MET A 72 7.67 5.83 -7.26
N ARG A 73 8.21 5.33 -8.38
CA ARG A 73 9.44 4.53 -8.41
C ARG A 73 10.65 5.30 -7.88
N ASP A 74 10.74 6.58 -8.22
CA ASP A 74 11.86 7.44 -7.89
C ASP A 74 11.75 8.03 -6.48
N SER A 75 10.63 7.84 -5.78
CA SER A 75 10.50 8.22 -4.38
C SER A 75 11.51 7.49 -3.48
N GLU A 76 11.98 8.18 -2.43
CA GLU A 76 13.02 7.66 -1.53
C GLU A 76 12.64 6.30 -0.92
N MET A 77 11.39 6.12 -0.51
CA MET A 77 10.90 4.87 0.07
C MET A 77 11.06 3.68 -0.88
N TRP A 78 10.80 3.88 -2.18
CA TRP A 78 10.92 2.83 -3.19
C TRP A 78 12.37 2.55 -3.58
N GLN A 79 13.22 3.58 -3.67
CA GLN A 79 14.65 3.41 -3.90
C GLN A 79 15.33 2.67 -2.75
N ALA A 80 15.09 3.09 -1.50
CA ALA A 80 15.61 2.43 -0.31
C ALA A 80 15.10 0.99 -0.21
N GLY A 81 13.79 0.78 -0.44
CA GLY A 81 13.19 -0.55 -0.45
C GLY A 81 13.80 -1.48 -1.51
N ARG A 82 14.16 -0.96 -2.70
CA ARG A 82 14.83 -1.74 -3.74
C ARG A 82 16.19 -2.24 -3.26
N THR A 83 17.00 -1.35 -2.68
CA THR A 83 18.32 -1.71 -2.15
C THR A 83 18.21 -2.70 -0.99
N VAL A 84 17.32 -2.48 -0.03
CA VAL A 84 17.14 -3.41 1.09
C VAL A 84 16.67 -4.79 0.60
N ARG A 85 15.78 -4.85 -0.40
CA ARG A 85 15.36 -6.13 -1.00
C ARG A 85 16.49 -6.84 -1.72
N SER A 86 17.38 -6.11 -2.41
CA SER A 86 18.53 -6.72 -3.10
C SER A 86 19.59 -7.26 -2.14
N LEU A 87 19.56 -6.87 -0.86
CA LEU A 87 20.46 -7.39 0.18
C LEU A 87 19.92 -8.64 0.89
N ARG A 88 18.69 -9.06 0.60
CA ARG A 88 18.12 -10.23 1.25
C ARG A 88 18.86 -11.51 0.82
N PRO A 89 19.06 -12.48 1.72
CA PRO A 89 19.81 -13.71 1.43
C PRO A 89 19.29 -14.47 0.20
N GLU A 90 17.98 -14.56 0.01
CA GLU A 90 17.35 -15.25 -1.12
C GLU A 90 17.61 -14.59 -2.48
N ASN A 91 18.10 -13.35 -2.50
CA ASN A 91 18.46 -12.60 -3.69
C ASN A 91 19.98 -12.49 -3.89
N GLN A 92 20.78 -13.08 -3.00
CA GLN A 92 22.24 -13.14 -3.18
C GLN A 92 22.61 -14.29 -4.13
N PRO A 93 23.69 -14.16 -4.91
CA PRO A 93 24.27 -15.31 -5.59
C PRO A 93 24.65 -16.38 -4.56
N GLU A 94 24.42 -17.65 -4.89
CA GLU A 94 24.82 -18.76 -4.02
C GLU A 94 26.30 -18.63 -3.65
N SER A 95 26.60 -18.74 -2.35
CA SER A 95 27.97 -18.77 -1.89
C SER A 95 28.64 -20.01 -2.45
N VAL A 96 29.62 -19.83 -3.34
CA VAL A 96 30.52 -20.90 -3.74
C VAL A 96 31.40 -21.22 -2.52
N GLU A 97 31.07 -22.27 -1.79
CA GLU A 97 31.94 -22.81 -0.74
C GLU A 97 33.30 -23.16 -1.34
N LYS A 98 34.37 -22.72 -0.68
CA LYS A 98 35.77 -23.07 -0.99
C LYS A 98 36.20 -24.30 -0.21
#